data_AF-A0A540V8X6-F1
#
_entry.id   AF-A0A540V8X6-F1
#
_cell.length_a   1.000
_cell.length_b   1.000
_cell.length_c   1.000
_cell.angle_alpha   90.00
_cell.angle_beta   90.00
_cell.angle_gamma   90.00
#
_symmetry.space_group_name_H-M   'P 1'
#
loop_
_entity.id
_entity.type
_entity.pdbx_description
1 polymer ?
#
loop_
_entity_poly.entity_id
_entity_poly.type
_entity_poly.pdbx_seq_one_letter_code
_entity_poly.pdbx_strand_id
1 'polypeptide(L)'
;KCGHHHIAYNSCKNRHCPSRWKRASGATCQGPAARDWMEARAEDLLPVEYFHVVFTLPAEIAQIAYWNKKAVYGLLFKASAETVMTIAADPKRMGAKVGLTSVLHTWGSAMTHHPHIHMIVPGGGLSPDGARWVACRPGFFLHVRVLSRLFRRLFLEGLMDLHRAGQLAFFGDLKRLTLADAFATWLAPFRKSEWVVYAKPPFGGPEAVLAYLSRYTHRVAISNARLVSADADTVAFRWKDYRVKSGDRQKVMRLATPEFIRRFLIHVLPDGFHRIRHYGFLASGTRRTNLAKIRALLCIQPPDQAKSQDTEPEVTPLTLREPCPCCGGPMRIIEIFRRGQKPMSRAPPRDQAA
;
A
#
# COMPACT_ATOMS: atom_id res chain seq x y z
N LYS A 1 27.18 -28.96 6.13
CA LYS A 1 26.05 -28.19 6.71
C LYS A 1 26.62 -27.19 7.70
N CYS A 2 26.25 -25.90 7.66
CA CYS A 2 26.93 -24.83 8.41
C CYS A 2 26.60 -24.74 9.92
N GLY A 3 25.84 -25.69 10.49
CA GLY A 3 25.52 -25.73 11.93
C GLY A 3 24.69 -24.56 12.46
N HIS A 4 24.19 -23.67 11.60
CA HIS A 4 23.43 -22.48 12.01
C HIS A 4 22.10 -22.88 12.65
N HIS A 5 21.86 -22.41 13.88
CA HIS A 5 20.60 -22.57 14.60
C HIS A 5 19.82 -21.25 14.59
N HIS A 6 18.52 -21.34 14.28
CA HIS A 6 17.64 -20.19 14.18
C HIS A 6 16.31 -20.46 14.88
N ILE A 7 15.90 -19.55 15.77
CA ILE A 7 14.58 -19.60 16.39
C ILE A 7 13.58 -18.87 15.50
N ALA A 8 12.61 -19.59 14.94
CA ALA A 8 11.49 -19.01 14.21
C ALA A 8 10.22 -18.99 15.08
N TYR A 9 9.44 -17.91 14.98
CA TYR A 9 8.15 -17.77 15.67
C TYR A 9 6.99 -18.06 14.73
N ASN A 10 5.89 -18.58 15.27
CA ASN A 10 4.65 -18.78 14.52
C ASN A 10 4.08 -17.42 14.06
N SER A 11 3.74 -17.33 12.77
CA SER A 11 3.06 -16.15 12.21
C SER A 11 1.57 -16.17 12.57
N CYS A 12 1.04 -15.03 13.00
CA CYS A 12 -0.41 -14.86 13.17
C CYS A 12 -1.17 -14.80 11.83
N LYS A 13 -0.46 -14.72 10.69
CA LYS A 13 -0.98 -14.55 9.32
C LYS A 13 -1.93 -13.37 9.12
N ASN A 14 -2.09 -12.50 10.11
CA ASN A 14 -2.96 -11.32 10.01
C ASN A 14 -2.27 -10.19 9.24
N ARG A 15 -2.93 -9.73 8.16
CA ARG A 15 -2.44 -8.63 7.29
C ARG A 15 -2.35 -7.25 7.96
N HIS A 16 -2.84 -7.11 9.18
CA HIS A 16 -2.73 -5.89 9.98
C HIS A 16 -1.69 -6.01 11.10
N CYS A 17 -1.02 -7.15 11.26
CA CYS A 17 0.01 -7.29 12.29
C CYS A 17 1.21 -6.37 12.02
N PRO A 18 1.59 -5.48 12.96
CA PRO A 18 2.73 -4.58 12.82
C PRO A 18 4.08 -5.28 12.98
N SER A 19 4.09 -6.57 13.36
CA SER A 19 5.30 -7.29 13.71
C SER A 19 6.27 -7.39 12.52
N ARG A 20 7.20 -6.44 12.46
CA ARG A 20 8.52 -6.63 11.90
C ARG A 20 9.47 -6.77 13.09
N TRP A 21 9.57 -7.96 13.68
CA TRP A 21 10.53 -8.16 14.76
C TRP A 21 11.94 -8.27 14.14
N LYS A 22 12.61 -7.12 14.07
CA LYS A 22 14.04 -7.00 13.69
C LYS A 22 14.93 -7.30 14.91
N ARG A 23 15.01 -8.55 15.34
CA ARG A 23 16.14 -9.01 16.16
C ARG A 23 16.52 -10.41 15.68
N ALA A 24 17.50 -10.53 14.80
CA ALA A 24 18.19 -11.77 14.41
C ALA A 24 17.37 -13.04 14.05
N SER A 25 16.03 -13.04 14.13
CA SER A 25 15.19 -14.25 14.18
C SER A 25 14.12 -14.30 13.07
N GLY A 26 14.37 -13.60 11.95
CA GLY A 26 13.84 -13.91 10.61
C GLY A 26 12.34 -13.70 10.33
N ALA A 27 11.44 -14.22 11.17
CA ALA A 27 10.04 -14.32 10.79
C ALA A 27 9.24 -13.05 11.13
N THR A 28 8.95 -12.25 10.11
CA THR A 28 7.89 -11.23 10.18
C THR A 28 6.58 -11.84 9.68
N CYS A 29 5.46 -11.60 10.36
CA CYS A 29 4.17 -12.24 10.00
C CYS A 29 3.74 -11.99 8.54
N GLN A 30 4.25 -10.94 7.89
CA GLN A 30 3.99 -10.59 6.50
C GLN A 30 5.23 -10.55 5.60
N GLY A 31 6.43 -10.83 6.10
CA GLY A 31 7.67 -10.65 5.33
C GLY A 31 7.74 -11.52 4.09
N PRO A 32 7.51 -12.84 4.20
CA PRO A 32 7.51 -13.71 3.03
C PRO A 32 6.46 -13.29 1.99
N ALA A 33 5.20 -13.08 2.41
CA ALA A 33 4.13 -12.63 1.51
C ALA A 33 4.44 -11.26 0.87
N ALA A 34 5.14 -10.38 1.58
CA ALA A 34 5.60 -9.10 1.03
C ALA A 34 6.70 -9.28 -0.02
N ARG A 35 7.65 -10.19 0.20
CA ARG A 35 8.72 -10.52 -0.75
C ARG A 35 8.17 -11.16 -2.01
N ASP A 36 7.33 -12.18 -1.88
CA ASP A 36 6.69 -12.84 -3.04
C ASP A 36 5.88 -11.82 -3.86
N TRP A 37 5.14 -10.96 -3.17
CA TRP A 37 4.36 -9.92 -3.83
C TRP A 37 5.27 -8.91 -4.53
N MET A 38 6.40 -8.52 -3.93
CA MET A 38 7.38 -7.63 -4.56
C MET A 38 8.03 -8.23 -5.79
N GLU A 39 8.45 -9.50 -5.71
CA GLU A 39 9.10 -10.22 -6.81
C GLU A 39 8.15 -10.31 -8.01
N ALA A 40 6.91 -10.75 -7.77
CA ALA A 40 5.87 -10.76 -8.79
C ALA A 40 5.50 -9.37 -9.33
N ARG A 41 5.82 -8.27 -8.61
CA ARG A 41 5.65 -6.90 -9.13
C ARG A 41 6.88 -6.39 -9.87
N ALA A 42 8.08 -6.87 -9.56
CA ALA A 42 9.29 -6.54 -10.30
C ALA A 42 9.14 -6.97 -11.77
N GLU A 43 8.56 -8.15 -11.99
CA GLU A 43 8.21 -8.66 -13.32
C GLU A 43 7.18 -7.81 -14.08
N ASP A 44 6.43 -6.93 -13.40
CA ASP A 44 5.44 -6.07 -14.05
C ASP A 44 6.05 -4.70 -14.45
N LEU A 45 7.28 -4.40 -14.01
CA LEU A 45 7.89 -3.11 -14.26
C LEU A 45 8.43 -3.01 -15.70
N LEU A 46 8.14 -1.86 -16.28
CA LEU A 46 8.66 -1.33 -17.54
C LEU A 46 9.84 -0.38 -17.26
N PRO A 47 10.83 -0.27 -18.16
CA PRO A 47 11.98 0.62 -18.06
C PRO A 47 11.59 2.05 -18.46
N VAL A 48 10.66 2.63 -17.71
CA VAL A 48 10.16 4.00 -17.88
C VAL A 48 10.20 4.72 -16.54
N GLU A 49 10.07 6.05 -16.55
CA GLU A 49 9.88 6.81 -15.32
C GLU A 49 8.57 6.39 -14.62
N TYR A 50 8.51 6.47 -13.29
CA TYR A 50 7.28 6.20 -12.54
C TYR A 50 6.91 7.36 -11.65
N PHE A 51 5.64 7.75 -11.70
CA PHE A 51 5.12 8.87 -10.94
C PHE A 51 4.34 8.41 -9.71
N HIS A 52 4.48 9.17 -8.63
CA HIS A 52 3.71 8.98 -7.41
C HIS A 52 2.56 9.98 -7.36
N VAL A 53 1.33 9.52 -7.57
CA VAL A 53 0.14 10.38 -7.45
C VAL A 53 -0.59 10.04 -6.16
N VAL A 54 -0.90 11.05 -5.34
CA VAL A 54 -1.57 10.87 -4.05
C VAL A 54 -2.90 11.62 -4.06
N PHE A 55 -3.98 10.91 -3.73
CA PHE A 55 -5.32 11.47 -3.57
C PHE A 55 -5.74 11.37 -2.11
N THR A 56 -6.06 12.51 -1.51
CA THR A 56 -6.42 12.59 -0.09
C THR A 56 -7.82 13.17 0.07
N LEU A 57 -8.62 12.58 0.97
CA LEU A 57 -9.93 13.10 1.32
C LEU A 57 -9.82 14.27 2.33
N PRO A 58 -10.68 15.30 2.22
CA PRO A 58 -10.90 16.25 3.31
C PRO A 58 -11.31 15.52 4.60
N ALA A 59 -10.87 16.02 5.75
CA ALA A 59 -11.06 15.33 7.04
C ALA A 59 -12.55 15.14 7.38
N GLU A 60 -13.37 16.12 7.05
CA GLU A 60 -14.81 16.14 7.26
C GLU A 60 -15.54 15.12 6.38
N ILE A 61 -15.01 14.78 5.21
CA ILE A 61 -15.54 13.70 4.37
C ILE A 61 -14.98 12.36 4.83
N ALA A 62 -13.71 12.32 5.21
CA ALA A 62 -13.04 11.11 5.68
C ALA A 62 -13.76 10.48 6.88
N GLN A 63 -14.35 11.27 7.79
CA GLN A 63 -15.09 10.74 8.94
C GLN A 63 -16.29 9.85 8.56
N ILE A 64 -16.89 10.02 7.37
CA ILE A 64 -17.96 9.13 6.90
C ILE A 64 -17.43 7.68 6.78
N ALA A 65 -16.14 7.52 6.48
CA ALA A 65 -15.51 6.21 6.34
C ALA A 65 -15.38 5.45 7.66
N TYR A 66 -15.52 6.07 8.84
CA TYR A 66 -15.45 5.34 10.12
C TYR A 66 -16.47 4.20 10.16
N TRP A 67 -17.69 4.48 9.71
CA TRP A 67 -18.80 3.54 9.66
C TRP A 67 -18.99 2.89 8.28
N ASN A 68 -18.46 3.54 7.23
CA ASN A 68 -18.70 3.15 5.84
C ASN A 68 -17.42 2.75 5.09
N LYS A 69 -16.47 2.11 5.77
CA LYS A 69 -15.13 1.79 5.23
C LYS A 69 -15.18 1.18 3.82
N LYS A 70 -15.98 0.13 3.61
CA LYS A 70 -16.05 -0.59 2.32
C LYS A 70 -16.52 0.32 1.19
N ALA A 71 -17.60 1.06 1.41
CA ALA A 71 -18.20 1.94 0.41
C ALA A 71 -17.28 3.15 0.12
N VAL A 72 -16.86 3.87 1.16
CA VAL A 72 -16.06 5.10 1.01
C VAL A 72 -14.66 4.82 0.46
N TYR A 73 -13.97 3.78 0.95
CA TYR A 73 -12.66 3.42 0.41
C TYR A 73 -12.77 2.81 -1.00
N GLY A 74 -13.84 2.07 -1.27
CA GLY A 74 -14.13 1.56 -2.62
C GLY A 74 -14.34 2.70 -3.62
N LEU A 75 -15.11 3.72 -3.25
CA LEU A 75 -15.30 4.94 -4.04
C LEU A 75 -13.99 5.71 -4.20
N LEU A 76 -13.20 5.85 -3.13
CA LEU A 76 -11.91 6.54 -3.18
C LEU A 76 -10.99 5.90 -4.22
N PHE A 77 -10.92 4.57 -4.26
CA PHE A 77 -10.21 3.82 -5.29
C PHE A 77 -10.73 4.08 -6.69
N LYS A 78 -12.05 3.97 -6.89
CA LYS A 78 -12.69 4.15 -8.20
C LYS A 78 -12.47 5.57 -8.74
N ALA A 79 -12.87 6.58 -7.98
CA ALA A 79 -12.83 7.98 -8.39
C ALA A 79 -11.41 8.45 -8.69
N SER A 80 -10.43 8.06 -7.86
CA SER A 80 -9.03 8.44 -8.12
C SER A 80 -8.48 7.76 -9.38
N ALA A 81 -8.76 6.48 -9.62
CA ALA A 81 -8.26 5.76 -10.79
C ALA A 81 -8.90 6.29 -12.07
N GLU A 82 -10.22 6.50 -12.04
CA GLU A 82 -10.99 7.09 -13.13
C GLU A 82 -10.49 8.49 -13.48
N THR A 83 -10.16 9.30 -12.47
CA THR A 83 -9.55 10.63 -12.67
C THR A 83 -8.27 10.54 -13.50
N VAL A 84 -7.33 9.69 -13.08
CA VAL A 84 -6.04 9.56 -13.77
C VAL A 84 -6.22 9.04 -15.19
N MET A 85 -7.01 7.97 -15.36
CA MET A 85 -7.24 7.36 -16.67
C MET A 85 -7.94 8.32 -17.63
N THR A 86 -8.94 9.07 -17.16
CA THR A 86 -9.69 10.03 -17.99
C THR A 86 -8.79 11.18 -18.45
N ILE A 87 -8.04 11.80 -17.54
CA ILE A 87 -7.17 12.92 -17.89
C ILE A 87 -5.97 12.47 -18.74
N ALA A 88 -5.44 11.26 -18.51
CA ALA A 88 -4.38 10.71 -19.36
C ALA A 88 -4.87 10.41 -20.78
N ALA A 89 -6.10 9.93 -20.94
CA ALA A 89 -6.67 9.60 -22.25
C ALA A 89 -6.99 10.84 -23.09
N ASP A 90 -7.16 12.03 -22.49
CA ASP A 90 -7.42 13.28 -23.22
C ASP A 90 -6.24 13.63 -24.17
N PRO A 91 -6.48 13.73 -25.49
CA PRO A 91 -5.46 14.11 -26.47
C PRO A 91 -4.83 15.48 -26.22
N LYS A 92 -5.55 16.41 -25.58
CA LYS A 92 -5.03 17.74 -25.18
C LYS A 92 -4.14 17.68 -23.94
N ARG A 93 -3.93 16.49 -23.38
CA ARG A 93 -3.06 16.21 -22.23
C ARG A 93 -1.98 15.23 -22.65
N MET A 94 -2.27 13.93 -22.56
CA MET A 94 -1.32 12.87 -22.90
C MET A 94 -1.81 12.03 -24.07
N GLY A 95 -3.12 11.83 -24.23
CA GLY A 95 -3.69 11.03 -25.30
C GLY A 95 -3.35 9.54 -25.20
N ALA A 96 -3.21 9.02 -23.97
CA ALA A 96 -2.75 7.66 -23.73
C ALA A 96 -3.59 6.89 -22.70
N LYS A 97 -3.76 5.59 -22.95
CA LYS A 97 -4.30 4.59 -22.03
C LYS A 97 -3.21 4.17 -21.06
N VAL A 98 -3.22 4.75 -19.86
CA VAL A 98 -2.26 4.45 -18.79
C VAL A 98 -2.68 3.21 -17.98
N GLY A 99 -1.74 2.67 -17.22
CA GLY A 99 -1.94 1.61 -16.24
C GLY A 99 -1.44 2.09 -14.90
N LEU A 100 -2.07 1.68 -13.80
CA LEU A 100 -1.67 2.16 -12.48
C LEU A 100 -1.89 1.13 -11.39
N THR A 101 -1.03 1.19 -10.37
CA THR A 101 -1.17 0.43 -9.13
C THR A 101 -1.55 1.38 -8.01
N SER A 102 -2.72 1.17 -7.41
CA SER A 102 -3.28 1.98 -6.32
C SER A 102 -3.16 1.26 -4.99
N VAL A 103 -2.71 1.96 -3.95
CA VAL A 103 -2.52 1.44 -2.59
C VAL A 103 -3.26 2.34 -1.60
N LEU A 104 -4.20 1.77 -0.84
CA LEU A 104 -4.93 2.50 0.20
C LEU A 104 -4.12 2.60 1.49
N HIS A 105 -4.02 3.82 2.01
CA HIS A 105 -3.50 4.15 3.33
C HIS A 105 -4.60 4.88 4.10
N THR A 106 -4.74 4.59 5.40
CA THR A 106 -5.82 5.18 6.22
C THR A 106 -5.32 5.97 7.41
N TRP A 107 -4.00 6.19 7.51
CA TRP A 107 -3.36 6.76 8.69
C TRP A 107 -2.32 7.82 8.36
N GLY A 108 -2.19 8.81 9.24
CA GLY A 108 -1.01 9.68 9.33
C GLY A 108 0.09 9.10 10.23
N SER A 109 1.21 9.81 10.37
CA SER A 109 2.27 9.37 11.30
C SER A 109 1.73 9.21 12.73
N ALA A 110 0.91 10.13 13.23
CA ALA A 110 0.29 10.03 14.56
C ALA A 110 -0.84 8.98 14.70
N MET A 111 -1.01 8.08 13.72
CA MET A 111 -2.11 7.10 13.66
C MET A 111 -3.51 7.73 13.70
N THR A 112 -3.62 8.98 13.22
CA THR A 112 -4.90 9.64 13.02
C THR A 112 -5.52 9.16 11.72
N HIS A 113 -6.86 9.10 11.66
CA HIS A 113 -7.58 8.73 10.45
C HIS A 113 -7.29 9.71 9.32
N HIS A 114 -6.72 9.19 8.24
CA HIS A 114 -6.31 9.97 7.09
C HIS A 114 -6.33 9.09 5.83
N PRO A 115 -7.51 8.77 5.28
CA PRO A 115 -7.64 7.95 4.09
C PRO A 115 -7.10 8.67 2.84
N HIS A 116 -6.16 8.02 2.18
CA HIS A 116 -5.56 8.48 0.94
C HIS A 116 -5.12 7.29 0.07
N ILE A 117 -5.06 7.51 -1.23
CA ILE A 117 -4.53 6.54 -2.19
C ILE A 117 -3.16 7.00 -2.65
N HIS A 118 -2.19 6.10 -2.56
CA HIS A 118 -0.94 6.22 -3.29
C HIS A 118 -1.05 5.45 -4.60
N MET A 119 -0.85 6.14 -5.71
CA MET A 119 -0.78 5.55 -7.04
C MET A 119 0.63 5.58 -7.57
N ILE A 120 1.01 4.47 -8.17
CA ILE A 120 2.23 4.36 -8.96
C ILE A 120 1.79 4.22 -10.42
N VAL A 121 2.25 5.16 -11.23
CA VAL A 121 1.85 5.28 -12.63
C VAL A 121 3.10 5.29 -13.50
N PRO A 122 3.24 4.37 -14.46
CA PRO A 122 4.30 4.44 -15.47
C PRO A 122 4.20 5.76 -16.26
N GLY A 123 5.35 6.28 -16.68
CA GLY A 123 5.52 7.55 -17.38
C GLY A 123 5.08 7.51 -18.84
N GLY A 124 3.90 6.97 -19.08
CA GLY A 124 3.32 6.83 -20.40
C GLY A 124 2.22 5.77 -20.42
N GLY A 125 1.68 5.57 -21.62
CA GLY A 125 0.64 4.57 -21.85
C GLY A 125 0.56 4.15 -23.31
N LEU A 126 -0.38 3.25 -23.59
CA LEU A 126 -0.68 2.86 -24.95
C LEU A 126 -1.48 3.96 -25.66
N SER A 127 -1.25 4.18 -26.94
CA SER A 127 -2.12 5.03 -27.76
C SER A 127 -3.58 4.51 -27.76
N PRO A 128 -4.56 5.31 -28.21
CA PRO A 128 -5.97 4.88 -28.24
C PRO A 128 -6.20 3.58 -29.04
N ASP A 129 -5.51 3.41 -30.17
CA ASP A 129 -5.47 2.18 -30.98
C ASP A 129 -4.55 1.08 -30.39
N GLY A 130 -3.75 1.44 -29.39
CA GLY A 130 -2.75 0.60 -28.75
C GLY A 130 -1.55 0.26 -29.64
N ALA A 131 -1.38 0.89 -30.80
CA ALA A 131 -0.30 0.57 -31.74
C ALA A 131 1.07 1.16 -31.34
N ARG A 132 1.10 2.18 -30.47
CA ARG A 132 2.34 2.85 -30.04
C ARG A 132 2.37 3.11 -28.55
N TRP A 133 3.58 3.21 -28.01
CA TRP A 133 3.80 3.77 -26.68
C TRP A 133 3.80 5.29 -26.76
N VAL A 134 3.08 5.94 -25.85
CA VAL A 134 3.01 7.39 -25.70
C VAL A 134 3.64 7.75 -24.36
N ALA A 135 4.87 8.22 -24.39
CA ALA A 135 5.58 8.67 -23.19
C ALA A 135 5.01 10.00 -22.68
N CYS A 136 5.04 10.20 -21.36
CA CYS A 136 4.82 11.52 -20.78
C CYS A 136 6.04 12.43 -21.01
N ARG A 137 5.91 13.71 -20.67
CA ARG A 137 7.07 14.61 -20.66
C ARG A 137 8.01 14.20 -19.53
N PRO A 138 9.34 14.27 -19.71
CA PRO A 138 10.29 13.93 -18.66
C PRO A 138 10.01 14.71 -17.37
N GLY A 139 9.96 14.03 -16.24
CA GLY A 139 9.70 14.66 -14.94
C GLY A 139 8.29 15.24 -14.75
N PHE A 140 7.40 15.13 -15.74
CA PHE A 140 6.04 15.68 -15.68
C PHE A 140 5.00 14.68 -16.19
N PHE A 141 4.08 14.30 -15.30
CA PHE A 141 2.97 13.42 -15.63
C PHE A 141 1.72 14.18 -16.08
N LEU A 142 0.94 14.69 -15.12
CA LEU A 142 -0.31 15.41 -15.36
C LEU A 142 -0.45 16.56 -14.37
N HIS A 143 -1.18 17.59 -14.76
CA HIS A 143 -1.32 18.79 -13.96
C HIS A 143 -2.24 18.57 -12.75
N VAL A 144 -1.70 18.71 -11.53
CA VAL A 144 -2.40 18.37 -10.27
C VAL A 144 -3.72 19.10 -10.05
N ARG A 145 -3.85 20.37 -10.50
CA ARG A 145 -5.11 21.12 -10.39
C ARG A 145 -6.23 20.51 -11.25
N VAL A 146 -5.90 19.88 -12.37
CA VAL A 146 -6.89 19.22 -13.24
C VAL A 146 -7.33 17.91 -12.59
N LEU A 147 -6.38 17.12 -12.09
CA LEU A 147 -6.66 15.89 -11.35
C LEU A 147 -7.53 16.17 -10.12
N SER A 148 -7.19 17.17 -9.32
CA SER A 148 -7.94 17.54 -8.11
C SER A 148 -9.39 17.91 -8.42
N ARG A 149 -9.63 18.72 -9.45
CA ARG A 149 -10.99 19.14 -9.84
C ARG A 149 -11.86 17.98 -10.30
N LEU A 150 -11.34 17.09 -11.16
CA LEU A 150 -12.10 15.93 -11.63
C LEU A 150 -12.31 14.93 -10.49
N PHE A 151 -11.28 14.65 -9.69
CA PHE A 151 -11.41 13.75 -8.54
C PHE A 151 -12.46 14.23 -7.55
N ARG A 152 -12.44 15.52 -7.19
CA ARG A 152 -13.44 16.15 -6.34
C ARG A 152 -14.85 15.93 -6.87
N ARG A 153 -15.06 16.17 -8.18
CA ARG A 153 -16.35 15.96 -8.82
C ARG A 153 -16.79 14.49 -8.74
N LEU A 154 -15.98 13.57 -9.25
CA LEU A 154 -16.31 12.14 -9.30
C LEU A 154 -16.55 11.55 -7.92
N PHE A 155 -15.76 11.96 -6.92
CA PHE A 155 -15.93 11.49 -5.56
C PHE A 155 -17.22 12.03 -4.92
N LEU A 156 -17.53 13.32 -5.09
CA LEU A 156 -18.75 13.91 -4.53
C LEU A 156 -20.01 13.34 -5.19
N GLU A 157 -20.01 13.16 -6.51
CA GLU A 157 -21.11 12.51 -7.24
C GLU A 157 -21.30 11.06 -6.77
N GLY A 158 -20.22 10.27 -6.76
CA GLY A 158 -20.31 8.89 -6.29
C GLY A 158 -20.69 8.75 -4.82
N LEU A 159 -20.32 9.72 -3.97
CA LEU A 159 -20.74 9.71 -2.57
C LEU A 159 -22.23 10.03 -2.42
N MET A 160 -22.76 10.90 -3.27
CA MET A 160 -24.21 11.15 -3.39
C MET A 160 -24.96 9.92 -3.91
N ASP A 161 -24.38 9.16 -4.83
CA ASP A 161 -24.96 7.90 -5.32
C ASP A 161 -25.02 6.85 -4.21
N LEU A 162 -23.94 6.69 -3.43
CA LEU A 162 -23.92 5.79 -2.28
C LEU A 162 -24.99 6.18 -1.24
N HIS A 163 -25.19 7.48 -1.01
CA HIS A 163 -26.25 7.99 -0.12
C HIS A 163 -27.64 7.64 -0.65
N ARG A 164 -27.93 7.97 -1.91
CA ARG A 164 -29.23 7.68 -2.55
C ARG A 164 -29.56 6.19 -2.58
N ALA A 165 -28.54 5.34 -2.73
CA ALA A 165 -28.69 3.89 -2.70
C ALA A 165 -28.84 3.31 -1.29
N GLY A 166 -28.86 4.14 -0.23
CA GLY A 166 -28.95 3.67 1.17
C GLY A 166 -27.71 2.91 1.65
N GLN A 167 -26.56 3.08 0.98
CA GLN A 167 -25.33 2.34 1.28
C GLN A 167 -24.43 3.03 2.31
N LEU A 168 -24.88 4.17 2.85
CA LEU A 168 -24.18 4.91 3.89
C LEU A 168 -25.00 4.91 5.19
N ALA A 169 -24.36 4.49 6.27
CA ALA A 169 -24.87 4.58 7.62
C ALA A 169 -24.25 5.78 8.36
N PHE A 170 -25.07 6.52 9.10
CA PHE A 170 -24.64 7.70 9.85
C PHE A 170 -25.03 7.58 11.33
N PHE A 171 -24.12 7.98 12.21
CA PHE A 171 -24.27 7.88 13.67
C PHE A 171 -23.76 9.15 14.36
N GLY A 172 -24.12 9.34 15.63
CA GLY A 172 -23.73 10.50 16.44
C GLY A 172 -24.08 11.82 15.76
N ASP A 173 -23.14 12.75 15.74
CA ASP A 173 -23.29 14.09 15.15
C ASP A 173 -23.63 14.08 13.65
N LEU A 174 -23.39 12.97 12.97
CA LEU A 174 -23.67 12.81 11.55
C LEU A 174 -25.06 12.22 11.27
N LYS A 175 -25.84 11.84 12.29
CA LYS A 175 -27.15 11.17 12.09
C LYS A 175 -28.08 11.94 11.15
N ARG A 176 -28.06 13.29 11.21
CA ARG A 176 -28.84 14.17 10.32
C ARG A 176 -28.54 13.98 8.83
N LEU A 177 -27.32 13.52 8.50
CA LEU A 177 -26.89 13.28 7.13
C LEU A 177 -27.59 12.07 6.49
N THR A 178 -28.40 11.32 7.23
CA THR A 178 -29.30 10.31 6.65
C THR A 178 -30.35 10.97 5.74
N LEU A 179 -30.77 12.20 6.03
CA LEU A 179 -31.73 12.94 5.21
C LEU A 179 -31.05 13.49 3.95
N ALA A 180 -31.68 13.28 2.79
CA ALA A 180 -31.12 13.65 1.49
C ALA A 180 -30.78 15.16 1.38
N ASP A 181 -31.70 16.03 1.79
CA ASP A 181 -31.50 17.49 1.72
C ASP A 181 -30.40 17.98 2.66
N ALA A 182 -30.34 17.41 3.86
CA ALA A 182 -29.28 17.71 4.83
C ALA A 182 -27.92 17.25 4.30
N PHE A 183 -27.86 16.08 3.66
CA PHE A 183 -26.63 15.57 3.05
C PHE A 183 -26.16 16.41 1.86
N ALA A 184 -27.08 16.77 0.96
CA ALA A 184 -26.77 17.60 -0.20
C ALA A 184 -26.27 19.00 0.20
N THR A 185 -26.93 19.61 1.20
CA THR A 185 -26.52 20.88 1.80
C THR A 185 -25.15 20.77 2.46
N TRP A 186 -24.92 19.71 3.23
CA TRP A 186 -23.63 19.48 3.89
C TRP A 186 -22.48 19.25 2.89
N LEU A 187 -22.75 18.61 1.74
CA LEU A 187 -21.75 18.43 0.68
C LEU A 187 -21.45 19.69 -0.14
N ALA A 188 -22.35 20.67 -0.17
CA ALA A 188 -22.24 21.83 -1.05
C ALA A 188 -20.94 22.64 -0.91
N PRO A 189 -20.42 22.93 0.30
CA PRO A 189 -19.15 23.64 0.46
C PRO A 189 -17.97 22.89 -0.17
N PHE A 190 -17.97 21.54 -0.13
CA PHE A 190 -16.87 20.73 -0.64
C PHE A 190 -16.75 20.72 -2.15
N ARG A 191 -17.76 21.19 -2.89
CA ARG A 191 -17.70 21.40 -4.35
C ARG A 191 -16.78 22.56 -4.72
N LYS A 192 -16.67 23.54 -3.82
CA LYS A 192 -15.89 24.77 -4.02
C LYS A 192 -14.55 24.76 -3.29
N SER A 193 -14.38 23.89 -2.28
CA SER A 193 -13.12 23.78 -1.56
C SER A 193 -12.02 23.10 -2.38
N GLU A 194 -10.76 23.46 -2.12
CA GLU A 194 -9.62 22.83 -2.77
C GLU A 194 -9.29 21.47 -2.15
N TRP A 195 -9.12 20.46 -2.99
CA TRP A 195 -8.78 19.10 -2.57
C TRP A 195 -7.30 18.82 -2.83
N VAL A 196 -6.66 18.14 -1.88
CA VAL A 196 -5.23 17.86 -1.95
C VAL A 196 -4.99 16.65 -2.85
N VAL A 197 -4.46 16.92 -4.04
CA VAL A 197 -3.85 15.92 -4.92
C VAL A 197 -2.40 16.30 -5.13
N TYR A 198 -1.51 15.34 -4.96
CA TYR A 198 -0.08 15.55 -5.11
C TYR A 198 0.50 14.61 -6.16
N ALA A 199 1.37 15.13 -7.02
CA ALA A 199 2.18 14.32 -7.92
C ALA A 199 3.64 14.59 -7.59
N LYS A 200 4.37 13.56 -7.12
CA LYS A 200 5.83 13.70 -6.91
C LYS A 200 6.56 13.59 -8.23
N PRO A 201 7.77 14.19 -8.30
CA PRO A 201 8.77 13.82 -9.29
C PRO A 201 8.95 12.29 -9.35
N PRO A 202 9.37 11.76 -10.52
CA PRO A 202 9.43 10.34 -10.72
C PRO A 202 10.36 9.66 -9.72
N PHE A 203 10.08 8.39 -9.41
CA PHE A 203 10.92 7.58 -8.52
C PHE A 203 12.33 7.33 -9.07
N GLY A 204 12.67 7.83 -10.26
CA GLY A 204 13.76 7.32 -11.06
C GLY A 204 13.28 6.04 -11.75
N GLY A 205 14.00 4.93 -11.53
CA GLY A 205 13.75 3.64 -12.18
C GLY A 205 12.91 2.62 -11.39
N PRO A 206 12.71 1.42 -11.97
CA PRO A 206 11.97 0.29 -11.39
C PRO A 206 12.39 -0.09 -9.96
N GLU A 207 13.67 -0.04 -9.64
CA GLU A 207 14.21 -0.44 -8.33
C GLU A 207 13.69 0.47 -7.21
N ALA A 208 13.62 1.77 -7.48
CA ALA A 208 13.08 2.76 -6.55
C ALA A 208 11.58 2.58 -6.34
N VAL A 209 10.86 2.14 -7.38
CA VAL A 209 9.44 1.75 -7.30
C VAL A 209 9.26 0.52 -6.42
N LEU A 210 10.10 -0.51 -6.58
CA LEU A 210 10.07 -1.70 -5.70
C LEU A 210 10.38 -1.35 -4.25
N ALA A 211 11.41 -0.54 -4.03
CA ALA A 211 11.75 -0.04 -2.70
C ALA A 211 10.59 0.80 -2.11
N TYR A 212 9.90 1.59 -2.93
CA TYR A 212 8.70 2.31 -2.50
C TYR A 212 7.56 1.33 -2.17
N LEU A 213 7.16 0.47 -3.10
CA LEU A 213 6.09 -0.50 -2.91
C LEU A 213 6.29 -1.34 -1.65
N SER A 214 7.46 -1.93 -1.45
CA SER A 214 7.82 -2.72 -0.26
C SER A 214 7.54 -2.03 1.09
N ARG A 215 7.69 -0.70 1.12
CA ARG A 215 7.46 0.13 2.31
C ARG A 215 6.00 0.48 2.49
N TYR A 216 5.21 0.60 1.42
CA TYR A 216 3.85 1.12 1.50
C TYR A 216 2.77 0.05 1.34
N THR A 217 3.07 -1.10 0.76
CA THR A 217 2.08 -2.16 0.48
C THR A 217 1.87 -3.15 1.61
N HIS A 218 2.82 -3.25 2.55
CA HIS A 218 2.76 -4.17 3.71
C HIS A 218 2.96 -3.48 5.06
N ARG A 219 3.03 -2.14 5.08
CA ARG A 219 2.99 -1.39 6.34
C ARG A 219 1.57 -1.34 6.87
N VAL A 220 1.48 -1.30 8.19
CA VAL A 220 0.25 -1.06 8.92
C VAL A 220 0.38 0.31 9.61
N ALA A 221 -0.63 0.72 10.38
CA ALA A 221 -0.70 2.04 11.01
C ALA A 221 0.58 2.47 11.75
N ILE A 222 1.29 1.50 12.34
CA ILE A 222 2.53 1.70 13.06
C ILE A 222 3.52 0.56 12.79
N SER A 223 4.81 0.86 12.81
CA SER A 223 5.87 -0.15 12.77
C SER A 223 6.49 -0.33 14.16
N ASN A 224 6.98 -1.53 14.47
CA ASN A 224 7.65 -1.80 15.74
C ASN A 224 8.80 -0.84 16.05
N ALA A 225 9.55 -0.40 15.04
CA ALA A 225 10.64 0.55 15.20
C ALA A 225 10.19 1.93 15.71
N ARG A 226 8.89 2.23 15.66
CA ARG A 226 8.33 3.48 16.19
C ARG A 226 7.91 3.35 17.65
N LEU A 227 7.69 2.14 18.17
CA LEU A 227 7.35 1.93 19.58
C LEU A 227 8.58 2.20 20.44
N VAL A 228 8.40 3.00 21.49
CA VAL A 228 9.46 3.38 22.44
C VAL A 228 9.29 2.60 23.75
N SER A 229 8.07 2.60 24.30
CA SER A 229 7.71 1.82 25.49
C SER A 229 6.22 1.46 25.43
N ALA A 230 5.83 0.40 26.13
CA ALA A 230 4.45 0.00 26.33
C ALA A 230 4.32 -0.73 27.67
N ASP A 231 3.34 -0.31 28.47
CA ASP A 231 2.94 -0.93 29.73
C ASP A 231 1.41 -1.10 29.76
N ALA A 232 0.84 -1.46 30.91
CA ALA A 232 -0.60 -1.67 31.04
C ALA A 232 -1.41 -0.39 30.72
N ASP A 233 -0.88 0.77 31.08
CA ASP A 233 -1.61 2.03 31.08
C ASP A 233 -1.26 2.90 29.88
N THR A 234 -0.01 2.85 29.41
CA THR A 234 0.53 3.78 28.42
C THR A 234 1.33 3.09 27.31
N VAL A 235 1.15 3.60 26.09
CA VAL A 235 2.00 3.29 24.93
C VAL A 235 2.67 4.57 24.44
N ALA A 236 4.00 4.55 24.33
CA ALA A 236 4.81 5.63 23.79
C ALA A 236 5.38 5.27 22.42
N PHE A 237 5.22 6.17 21.44
CA PHE A 237 5.76 5.95 20.10
C PHE A 237 6.22 7.23 19.40
N ARG A 238 7.23 7.09 18.53
CA ARG A 238 7.76 8.16 17.69
C ARG A 238 6.80 8.48 16.54
N TRP A 239 6.54 9.76 16.30
CA TRP A 239 5.77 10.26 15.18
C TRP A 239 6.45 11.49 14.57
N LYS A 240 6.13 11.76 13.30
CA LYS A 240 6.63 12.94 12.58
C LYS A 240 5.63 14.07 12.69
N ASP A 241 6.05 15.18 13.30
CA ASP A 241 5.28 16.41 13.35
C ASP A 241 5.47 17.21 12.06
N TYR A 242 4.48 17.15 11.19
CA TYR A 242 4.50 17.84 9.90
C TYR A 242 4.26 19.35 10.01
N ARG A 243 3.87 19.87 11.19
CA ARG A 243 3.71 21.31 11.42
C ARG A 243 5.06 22.01 11.56
N VAL A 244 6.08 21.27 12.00
CA VAL A 244 7.46 21.75 12.11
C VAL A 244 8.09 21.77 10.72
N LYS A 245 8.35 22.98 10.18
CA LYS A 245 8.91 23.17 8.84
C LYS A 245 10.44 23.06 8.82
N SER A 246 11.14 23.42 9.89
CA SER A 246 12.61 23.34 10.05
C SER A 246 12.98 22.71 11.39
N GLY A 247 14.13 22.03 11.47
CA GLY A 247 14.59 21.31 12.67
C GLY A 247 14.09 19.87 12.79
N ASP A 248 14.28 19.26 13.97
CA ASP A 248 13.86 17.88 14.21
C ASP A 248 12.33 17.77 14.24
N ARG A 249 11.81 16.95 13.33
CA ARG A 249 10.38 16.69 13.19
C ARG A 249 9.95 15.42 13.93
N GLN A 250 10.89 14.63 14.47
CA GLN A 250 10.58 13.43 15.24
C GLN A 250 10.20 13.82 16.67
N LYS A 251 9.01 13.42 17.10
CA LYS A 251 8.52 13.61 18.47
C LYS A 251 8.02 12.29 19.03
N VAL A 252 7.95 12.19 20.35
CA VAL A 252 7.33 11.04 21.04
C VAL A 252 5.93 11.44 21.49
N MET A 253 4.95 10.59 21.20
CA MET A 253 3.58 10.69 21.71
C MET A 253 3.35 9.57 22.72
N ARG A 254 2.70 9.91 23.84
CA ARG A 254 2.22 8.96 24.84
C ARG A 254 0.70 8.95 24.81
N LEU A 255 0.10 7.78 24.70
CA LEU A 255 -1.35 7.60 24.74
C LEU A 255 -1.68 6.56 25.80
N ALA A 256 -2.85 6.70 26.42
CA ALA A 256 -3.43 5.62 27.20
C ALA A 256 -3.58 4.37 26.31
N THR A 257 -3.34 3.18 26.85
CA THR A 257 -3.41 1.91 26.11
C THR A 257 -4.73 1.74 25.35
N PRO A 258 -5.92 2.04 25.91
CA PRO A 258 -7.18 1.95 25.17
C PRO A 258 -7.27 2.90 23.96
N GLU A 259 -6.73 4.11 24.07
CA GLU A 259 -6.73 5.09 22.96
C GLU A 259 -5.74 4.67 21.86
N PHE A 260 -4.59 4.09 22.22
CA PHE A 260 -3.67 3.50 21.24
C PHE A 260 -4.35 2.36 20.46
N ILE A 261 -5.04 1.45 21.16
CA ILE A 261 -5.79 0.34 20.54
C ILE A 261 -6.89 0.90 19.64
N ARG A 262 -7.69 1.87 20.10
CA ARG A 262 -8.72 2.53 19.28
C ARG A 262 -8.13 3.11 18.00
N ARG A 263 -7.04 3.90 18.09
CA ARG A 263 -6.36 4.47 16.92
C ARG A 263 -5.80 3.40 15.98
N PHE A 264 -5.36 2.27 16.50
CA PHE A 264 -4.92 1.17 15.66
C PHE A 264 -6.10 0.52 14.93
N LEU A 265 -7.18 0.20 15.65
CA LEU A 265 -8.33 -0.56 15.14
C LEU A 265 -9.14 0.19 14.07
N ILE A 266 -9.17 1.53 14.09
CA ILE A 266 -9.84 2.30 13.02
C ILE A 266 -9.22 2.05 11.63
N HIS A 267 -7.97 1.59 11.57
CA HIS A 267 -7.25 1.30 10.31
C HIS A 267 -7.37 -0.16 9.85
N VAL A 268 -8.01 -1.02 10.64
CA VAL A 268 -8.31 -2.40 10.23
C VAL A 268 -9.37 -2.34 9.12
N LEU A 269 -9.03 -2.94 7.97
CA LEU A 269 -9.88 -2.96 6.78
C LEU A 269 -10.88 -4.12 6.87
N PRO A 270 -12.12 -3.94 6.34
CA PRO A 270 -13.11 -5.01 6.30
C PRO A 270 -12.60 -6.28 5.62
N ASP A 271 -13.19 -7.41 5.97
CA ASP A 271 -12.84 -8.69 5.36
C ASP A 271 -13.09 -8.68 3.84
N GLY A 272 -12.21 -9.38 3.11
CA GLY A 272 -12.19 -9.36 1.65
C GLY A 272 -11.80 -8.03 1.00
N PHE A 273 -11.58 -6.94 1.77
CA PHE A 273 -11.22 -5.67 1.18
C PHE A 273 -9.75 -5.63 0.71
N HIS A 274 -9.55 -5.53 -0.60
CA HIS A 274 -8.22 -5.41 -1.20
C HIS A 274 -7.63 -4.00 -1.03
N ARG A 275 -6.52 -3.92 -0.28
CA ARG A 275 -5.74 -2.68 -0.06
C ARG A 275 -4.96 -2.23 -1.30
N ILE A 276 -4.71 -3.13 -2.24
CA ILE A 276 -3.96 -2.84 -3.47
C ILE A 276 -4.84 -3.22 -4.64
N ARG A 277 -4.94 -2.33 -5.63
CA ARG A 277 -5.75 -2.54 -6.84
C ARG A 277 -4.98 -2.06 -8.05
N HIS A 278 -5.20 -2.72 -9.18
CA HIS A 278 -4.58 -2.37 -10.45
C HIS A 278 -5.65 -1.94 -11.45
N TYR A 279 -5.34 -0.93 -12.25
CA TYR A 279 -6.26 -0.34 -13.23
C TYR A 279 -5.55 -0.09 -14.57
N GLY A 280 -6.36 0.16 -15.59
CA GLY A 280 -5.88 0.41 -16.94
C GLY A 280 -5.14 -0.80 -17.49
N PHE A 281 -4.01 -0.58 -18.15
CA PHE A 281 -3.25 -1.69 -18.73
C PHE A 281 -2.64 -2.66 -17.70
N LEU A 282 -2.58 -2.27 -16.41
CA LEU A 282 -2.13 -3.14 -15.31
C LEU A 282 -3.26 -3.97 -14.68
N ALA A 283 -4.51 -3.81 -15.13
CA ALA A 283 -5.64 -4.59 -14.62
C ALA A 283 -5.43 -6.10 -14.83
N SER A 284 -5.75 -6.92 -13.83
CA SER A 284 -5.35 -8.34 -13.75
C SER A 284 -5.67 -9.16 -15.00
N GLY A 285 -6.87 -8.99 -15.59
CA GLY A 285 -7.32 -9.77 -16.75
C GLY A 285 -6.58 -9.47 -18.05
N THR A 286 -6.00 -8.28 -18.20
CA THR A 286 -5.34 -7.85 -19.45
C THR A 286 -3.86 -7.53 -19.25
N ARG A 287 -3.37 -7.52 -18.01
CA ARG A 287 -2.01 -7.15 -17.62
C ARG A 287 -0.94 -7.87 -18.42
N ARG A 288 -1.00 -9.20 -18.50
CA ARG A 288 0.05 -10.00 -19.15
C ARG A 288 0.19 -9.65 -20.63
N THR A 289 -0.93 -9.63 -21.34
CA THR A 289 -1.00 -9.28 -22.77
C THR A 289 -0.54 -7.84 -23.01
N ASN A 290 -1.01 -6.90 -22.20
CA ASN A 290 -0.63 -5.50 -22.34
C ASN A 290 0.86 -5.27 -22.06
N LEU A 291 1.42 -5.86 -21.00
CA LEU A 291 2.84 -5.72 -20.69
C LEU A 291 3.73 -6.33 -21.76
N ALA A 292 3.37 -7.50 -22.31
CA ALA A 292 4.08 -8.09 -23.44
C ALA A 292 4.07 -7.15 -24.65
N LYS A 293 2.90 -6.60 -24.98
CA LYS A 293 2.74 -5.62 -26.08
C LYS A 293 3.58 -4.36 -25.85
N ILE A 294 3.52 -3.78 -24.65
CA ILE A 294 4.28 -2.57 -24.31
C ILE A 294 5.78 -2.84 -24.38
N ARG A 295 6.24 -4.03 -23.93
CA ARG A 295 7.65 -4.42 -24.05
C ARG A 295 8.13 -4.48 -25.49
N ALA A 296 7.34 -5.09 -26.38
CA ALA A 296 7.63 -5.09 -27.80
C ALA A 296 7.70 -3.67 -28.37
N LEU A 297 6.75 -2.79 -28.01
CA LEU A 297 6.73 -1.39 -28.45
C LEU A 297 7.88 -0.54 -27.91
N LEU A 298 8.43 -0.90 -26.76
CA LEU A 298 9.60 -0.26 -26.16
C LEU A 298 10.93 -0.89 -26.65
N CYS A 299 10.88 -1.81 -27.61
CA CYS A 299 12.03 -2.57 -28.12
C CYS A 299 12.82 -3.29 -27.01
N ILE A 300 12.12 -3.74 -25.97
CA ILE A 300 12.72 -4.49 -24.87
C ILE A 300 12.86 -5.93 -25.34
N GLN A 301 14.10 -6.40 -25.48
CA GLN A 301 14.36 -7.82 -25.66
C GLN A 301 13.76 -8.58 -24.48
N PRO A 302 12.97 -9.64 -24.70
CA PRO A 302 12.50 -10.46 -23.59
C PRO A 302 13.71 -10.94 -22.78
N PRO A 303 13.65 -10.94 -21.44
CA PRO A 303 14.70 -11.58 -20.66
C PRO A 303 14.82 -13.01 -21.17
N ASP A 304 16.07 -13.42 -21.44
CA ASP A 304 16.40 -14.76 -21.89
C ASP A 304 15.73 -15.72 -20.93
N GLN A 305 14.77 -16.51 -21.42
CA GLN A 305 14.10 -17.51 -20.59
C GLN A 305 15.14 -18.59 -20.32
N ALA A 306 15.95 -18.39 -19.28
CA ALA A 306 16.67 -19.47 -18.65
C ALA A 306 15.61 -20.51 -18.27
N LYS A 307 15.57 -21.61 -19.03
CA LYS A 307 14.69 -22.75 -18.82
C LYS A 307 14.77 -23.11 -17.33
N SER A 308 13.74 -22.77 -16.57
CA SER A 308 13.55 -23.34 -15.25
C SER A 308 13.35 -24.83 -15.46
N GLN A 309 14.35 -25.63 -15.09
CA GLN A 309 14.20 -27.07 -15.05
C GLN A 309 13.06 -27.39 -14.08
N ASP A 310 11.99 -27.99 -14.61
CA ASP A 310 10.96 -28.63 -13.82
C ASP A 310 11.66 -29.66 -12.93
N THR A 311 11.86 -29.30 -11.67
CA THR A 311 12.28 -30.25 -10.65
C THR A 311 10.99 -30.76 -10.02
N GLU A 312 10.76 -32.07 -10.13
CA GLU A 312 9.60 -32.74 -9.52
C GLU A 312 9.44 -32.35 -8.04
N PRO A 313 8.20 -32.30 -7.52
CA PRO A 313 7.96 -31.93 -6.14
C PRO A 313 8.46 -33.03 -5.20
N GLU A 314 9.73 -32.98 -4.85
CA GLU A 314 10.30 -33.79 -3.78
C GLU A 314 9.59 -33.39 -2.48
N VAL A 315 8.95 -34.37 -1.84
CA VAL A 315 8.18 -34.21 -0.60
C VAL A 315 9.07 -33.54 0.44
N THR A 316 8.88 -32.23 0.60
CA THR A 316 9.81 -31.42 1.38
C THR A 316 9.48 -31.62 2.86
N PRO A 317 10.37 -32.21 3.67
CA PRO A 317 10.16 -32.29 5.12
C PRO A 317 10.03 -30.86 5.65
N LEU A 318 9.18 -30.61 6.66
CA LEU A 318 8.87 -29.29 7.24
C LEU A 318 10.13 -28.39 7.38
N THR A 319 10.46 -27.65 6.32
CA THR A 319 11.59 -26.73 6.26
C THR A 319 11.08 -25.32 6.49
N LEU A 320 11.88 -24.50 7.17
CA LEU A 320 11.58 -23.06 7.22
C LEU A 320 11.74 -22.50 5.80
N ARG A 321 10.77 -21.67 5.38
CA ARG A 321 10.75 -21.04 4.05
C ARG A 321 11.96 -20.14 3.76
N GLU A 322 12.68 -19.73 4.81
CA GLU A 322 13.83 -18.85 4.71
C GLU A 322 15.14 -19.67 4.68
N PRO A 323 16.01 -19.46 3.67
CA PRO A 323 17.28 -20.14 3.62
C PRO A 323 18.18 -19.69 4.76
N CYS A 324 19.18 -20.51 5.09
CA CYS A 324 20.15 -20.19 6.12
C CYS A 324 20.84 -18.85 5.83
N PRO A 325 20.85 -17.87 6.76
CA PRO A 325 21.47 -16.57 6.52
C PRO A 325 22.99 -16.65 6.34
N CYS A 326 23.64 -17.73 6.82
CA CYS A 326 25.09 -17.91 6.70
C CYS A 326 25.51 -18.56 5.37
N CYS A 327 24.69 -19.45 4.80
CA CYS A 327 25.14 -20.27 3.66
C CYS A 327 24.09 -20.48 2.56
N GLY A 328 22.91 -19.88 2.67
CA GLY A 328 21.82 -20.03 1.70
C GLY A 328 21.13 -21.40 1.66
N GLY A 329 21.59 -22.38 2.46
CA GLY A 329 21.06 -23.75 2.44
C GLY A 329 19.69 -23.90 3.12
N PRO A 330 18.94 -25.00 2.85
CA PRO A 330 17.63 -25.22 3.45
C PRO A 330 17.71 -25.47 4.96
N MET A 331 16.81 -24.83 5.71
CA MET A 331 16.71 -24.94 7.16
C MET A 331 15.68 -26.02 7.54
N ARG A 332 16.04 -26.94 8.45
CA ARG A 332 15.12 -27.97 8.98
C ARG A 332 14.69 -27.62 10.40
N ILE A 333 13.43 -27.88 10.74
CA ILE A 333 12.96 -27.72 12.13
C ILE A 333 13.52 -28.87 12.96
N ILE A 334 14.32 -28.54 13.98
CA ILE A 334 14.91 -29.52 14.90
C ILE A 334 14.19 -29.59 16.25
N GLU A 335 13.41 -28.55 16.59
CA GLU A 335 12.67 -28.46 17.86
C GLU A 335 11.50 -27.46 17.74
N ILE A 336 10.40 -27.73 18.48
CA ILE A 336 9.27 -26.80 18.68
C ILE A 336 9.00 -26.68 20.18
N PHE A 337 8.90 -25.46 20.70
CA PHE A 337 8.64 -25.19 22.12
C PHE A 337 7.57 -24.11 22.29
N ARG A 338 6.81 -24.19 23.39
CA ARG A 338 5.75 -23.23 23.75
C ARG A 338 6.32 -22.02 24.48
N ARG A 339 5.54 -20.93 24.54
CA ARG A 339 5.87 -19.74 25.35
C ARG A 339 6.12 -20.17 26.80
N GLY A 340 7.28 -19.81 27.34
CA GLY A 340 7.70 -20.15 28.71
C GLY A 340 8.53 -21.43 28.83
N GLN A 341 8.64 -22.24 27.77
CA GLN A 341 9.53 -23.40 27.74
C GLN A 341 10.95 -22.99 27.32
N LYS A 342 11.96 -23.57 27.96
CA LYS A 342 13.36 -23.44 27.53
C LYS A 342 13.61 -24.40 26.36
N PRO A 343 14.17 -23.95 25.23
CA PRO A 343 14.59 -24.84 24.15
C PRO A 343 15.65 -25.82 24.68
N MET A 344 15.53 -27.10 24.31
CA MET A 344 16.54 -28.12 24.56
C MET A 344 17.78 -27.89 23.68
N SER A 345 17.60 -27.28 22.52
CA SER A 345 18.68 -26.86 21.62
C SER A 345 19.16 -25.43 21.97
N ARG A 346 20.39 -25.29 22.45
CA ARG A 346 21.01 -23.98 22.73
C ARG A 346 21.29 -23.24 21.42
N ALA A 347 20.79 -22.01 21.30
CA ALA A 347 21.26 -21.08 20.27
C ALA A 347 22.70 -20.62 20.60
N PRO A 348 23.59 -20.43 19.61
CA PRO A 348 24.93 -19.95 19.87
C PRO A 348 24.93 -18.48 20.39
N PRO A 349 25.99 -18.06 21.12
CA PRO A 349 26.19 -16.67 21.54
C PRO A 349 26.20 -15.69 20.36
N ARG A 350 25.88 -14.42 20.64
CA ARG A 350 25.51 -13.37 19.66
C ARG A 350 26.61 -12.83 18.75
N ASP A 351 27.83 -13.35 18.80
CA ASP A 351 29.01 -12.62 18.30
C ASP A 351 29.30 -12.75 16.79
N GLN A 352 28.39 -13.32 15.99
CA GLN A 352 28.60 -13.48 14.53
C GLN A 352 27.38 -13.11 13.67
N ALA A 353 26.61 -12.08 14.06
CA ALA A 353 25.50 -11.56 13.25
C ALA A 353 25.61 -10.04 13.04
N ALA A 354 26.79 -9.58 12.60
CA ALA A 354 27.01 -8.22 12.08
C ALA A 354 26.70 -8.17 10.58
#